data_AF-A0A7S1RDQ5-F1
#
_entry.id   AF-A0A7S1RDQ5-F1
#
_cell.length_a   1.000
_cell.length_b   1.000
_cell.length_c   1.000
_cell.angle_alpha   90.00
_cell.angle_beta   90.00
_cell.angle_gamma   90.00
#
_symmetry.space_group_name_H-M   'P 1'
#
loop_
_entity.id
_entity.type
_entity.pdbx_description
1 polymer ?
#
loop_
_entity_poly.entity_id
_entity_poly.type
_entity_poly.pdbx_seq_one_letter_code
_entity_poly.pdbx_strand_id
1 'polypeptide(L)'
;QAEAPRAREDMDCFAGLVSGAAAAKTVFDYNRSNFMYDRDQRLKKEFALQKFRIAQASLWREDVRDLISLSEYKMHIYLLVNVLLLGFTIVLWCEGRLPDDTPDWLMMGSALSITGAFMFLLLSMWLAMHAAVAAQS
;
A
#
# COMPACT_ATOMS: atom_id res chain seq x y z
N GLN A 1 20.79 -3.53 92.06
CA GLN A 1 20.05 -2.75 91.04
C GLN A 1 21.00 -2.47 89.87
N ALA A 2 21.20 -3.42 88.95
CA ALA A 2 22.03 -3.21 87.76
C ALA A 2 21.77 -4.30 86.71
N GLU A 3 20.66 -4.23 85.97
CA GLU A 3 20.38 -5.17 84.84
C GLU A 3 19.67 -4.52 83.63
N ALA A 4 19.56 -3.19 83.59
CA ALA A 4 18.81 -2.48 82.55
C ALA A 4 19.50 -2.16 81.19
N PRO A 5 20.82 -2.28 80.96
CA PRO A 5 21.43 -1.79 79.71
C PRO A 5 21.24 -2.72 78.50
N ARG A 6 21.22 -4.05 78.70
CA ARG A 6 21.17 -5.04 77.59
C ARG A 6 19.82 -5.06 76.85
N ALA A 7 18.72 -4.82 77.57
CA ALA A 7 17.37 -4.79 77.01
C ALA A 7 17.10 -3.61 76.05
N ARG A 8 17.86 -2.50 76.13
CA ARG A 8 17.74 -1.39 75.17
C ARG A 8 18.44 -1.68 73.85
N GLU A 9 19.61 -2.32 73.89
CA GLU A 9 20.36 -2.70 72.67
C GLU A 9 19.59 -3.72 71.82
N ASP A 10 18.92 -4.68 72.47
CA ASP A 10 18.09 -5.68 71.79
C ASP A 10 16.86 -5.04 71.12
N MET A 11 16.26 -4.03 71.76
CA MET A 11 15.09 -3.30 71.25
C MET A 11 15.45 -2.38 70.07
N ASP A 12 16.63 -1.76 70.10
CA ASP A 12 17.13 -0.91 69.01
C ASP A 12 17.52 -1.74 67.78
N CYS A 13 18.09 -2.92 67.98
CA CYS A 13 18.35 -3.90 66.91
C CYS A 13 17.04 -4.41 66.29
N PHE A 14 16.04 -4.75 67.11
CA PHE A 14 14.72 -5.17 66.62
C PHE A 14 13.99 -4.04 65.88
N ALA A 15 14.06 -2.80 66.39
CA ALA A 15 13.49 -1.63 65.72
C ALA A 15 14.21 -1.32 64.40
N GLY A 16 15.53 -1.46 64.35
CA GLY A 16 16.34 -1.36 63.13
C GLY A 16 16.01 -2.45 62.11
N LEU A 17 15.76 -3.68 62.57
CA LEU A 17 15.38 -4.81 61.70
C LEU A 17 13.95 -4.68 61.17
N VAL A 18 13.00 -4.23 62.01
CA VAL A 18 11.60 -3.99 61.61
C VAL A 18 11.49 -2.80 60.65
N SER A 19 12.20 -1.71 60.92
CA SER A 19 12.26 -0.55 60.01
C SER A 19 12.97 -0.89 58.69
N GLY A 20 14.06 -1.65 58.75
CA GLY A 20 14.77 -2.17 57.58
C GLY A 20 13.94 -3.13 56.74
N ALA A 21 13.19 -4.04 57.36
CA ALA A 21 12.30 -4.97 56.66
C ALA A 21 11.09 -4.27 56.03
N ALA A 22 10.52 -3.27 56.70
CA ALA A 22 9.44 -2.45 56.15
C ALA A 22 9.93 -1.63 54.94
N ALA A 23 11.10 -0.98 55.06
CA ALA A 23 11.71 -0.25 53.95
C ALA A 23 12.05 -1.18 52.77
N ALA A 24 12.66 -2.34 53.02
CA ALA A 24 12.97 -3.32 51.99
C ALA A 24 11.71 -3.83 51.25
N LYS A 25 10.61 -4.06 51.97
CA LYS A 25 9.33 -4.45 51.36
C LYS A 25 8.77 -3.34 50.47
N THR A 26 8.78 -2.09 50.91
CA THR A 26 8.27 -0.97 50.09
C THR A 26 9.07 -0.76 48.81
N VAL A 27 10.40 -0.85 48.88
CA VAL A 27 11.29 -0.75 47.71
C VAL A 27 11.10 -1.94 46.77
N PHE A 28 10.93 -3.15 47.32
CA PHE A 28 10.63 -4.33 46.51
C PHE A 28 9.28 -4.22 45.80
N ASP A 29 8.23 -3.80 46.50
CA ASP A 29 6.89 -3.62 45.93
C ASP A 29 6.87 -2.51 44.86
N TYR A 30 7.65 -1.44 45.05
CA TYR A 30 7.85 -0.40 44.04
C TYR A 30 8.53 -0.96 42.78
N ASN A 31 9.67 -1.64 42.92
CA ASN A 31 10.38 -2.23 41.77
C ASN A 31 9.53 -3.27 41.05
N ARG A 32 8.77 -4.09 41.80
CA ARG A 32 7.84 -5.07 41.24
C ARG A 32 6.73 -4.41 40.43
N SER A 33 6.10 -3.37 40.96
CA SER A 33 5.03 -2.66 40.25
C SER A 33 5.55 -1.96 38.99
N ASN A 34 6.72 -1.34 39.06
CA ASN A 34 7.37 -0.72 37.91
C ASN A 34 7.75 -1.75 36.83
N PHE A 35 8.31 -2.90 37.23
CA PHE A 35 8.59 -4.01 36.32
C PHE A 35 7.33 -4.54 35.62
N MET A 36 6.24 -4.70 36.36
CA MET A 36 4.97 -5.18 35.81
C MET A 36 4.35 -4.16 34.84
N TYR A 37 4.48 -2.86 35.13
CA TYR A 37 4.05 -1.78 34.25
C TYR A 37 4.84 -1.77 32.94
N ASP A 38 6.17 -1.82 33.01
CA ASP A 38 7.03 -1.84 31.82
C ASP A 38 6.75 -3.05 30.93
N ARG A 39 6.51 -4.22 31.54
CA ARG A 39 6.14 -5.44 30.81
C ARG A 39 4.82 -5.28 30.06
N ASP A 40 3.81 -4.70 30.70
CA ASP A 40 2.51 -4.44 30.08
C ASP A 40 2.63 -3.44 28.91
N GLN A 41 3.41 -2.37 29.07
CA GLN A 41 3.68 -1.41 28.00
C GLN A 41 4.41 -2.05 26.81
N ARG A 42 5.41 -2.92 27.05
CA ARG A 42 6.10 -3.65 25.98
C ARG A 42 5.15 -4.56 25.20
N LEU A 43 4.31 -5.30 25.91
CA LEU A 43 3.31 -6.18 25.30
C LEU A 43 2.32 -5.37 24.45
N LYS A 44 1.81 -4.25 24.96
CA LYS A 44 0.93 -3.34 24.20
C LYS A 44 1.62 -2.80 22.95
N LYS A 45 2.89 -2.41 23.05
CA LYS A 45 3.70 -1.97 21.91
C LYS A 45 3.86 -3.07 20.87
N GLU A 46 4.17 -4.29 21.27
CA GLU A 46 4.33 -5.43 20.36
C GLU A 46 3.04 -5.75 19.61
N PHE A 47 1.89 -5.78 20.30
CA PHE A 47 0.59 -5.96 19.67
C PHE A 47 0.24 -4.81 18.72
N ALA A 48 0.54 -3.56 19.09
CA ALA A 48 0.34 -2.42 18.21
C ALA A 48 1.19 -2.55 16.94
N LEU A 49 2.47 -2.92 17.05
CA LEU A 49 3.36 -3.15 15.90
C LEU A 49 2.85 -4.26 14.98
N GLN A 50 2.36 -5.37 15.54
CA GLN A 50 1.77 -6.44 14.74
C GLN A 50 0.52 -5.98 14.00
N LYS A 51 -0.36 -5.21 14.66
CA LYS A 51 -1.54 -4.60 14.01
C LYS A 51 -1.15 -3.69 12.85
N PHE A 52 -0.15 -2.83 13.03
CA PHE A 52 0.33 -1.97 11.94
C PHE A 52 0.89 -2.75 10.76
N ARG A 53 1.62 -3.85 11.00
CA ARG A 53 2.13 -4.71 9.93
C ARG A 53 1.01 -5.40 9.13
N ILE A 54 -0.04 -5.85 9.82
CA ILE A 54 -1.21 -6.46 9.16
C ILE A 54 -1.95 -5.40 8.32
N ALA A 55 -2.15 -4.20 8.88
CA ALA A 55 -2.79 -3.09 8.15
C ALA A 55 -1.96 -2.67 6.94
N GLN A 56 -0.63 -2.58 7.07
CA GLN A 56 0.25 -2.29 5.94
C GLN A 56 0.12 -3.35 4.84
N ALA A 57 0.04 -4.62 5.22
CA ALA A 57 -0.15 -5.70 4.25
C ALA A 57 -1.54 -5.69 3.58
N SER A 58 -2.59 -5.18 4.24
CA SER A 58 -3.90 -5.00 3.58
C SER A 58 -3.86 -3.83 2.61
N LEU A 59 -3.29 -2.69 3.02
CA LEU A 59 -3.15 -1.50 2.18
C LEU A 59 -2.35 -1.80 0.91
N TRP A 60 -1.27 -2.58 1.01
CA TRP A 60 -0.50 -2.94 -0.19
C TRP A 60 -1.32 -3.79 -1.17
N ARG A 61 -2.14 -4.73 -0.67
CA ARG A 61 -3.01 -5.54 -1.54
C ARG A 61 -4.09 -4.70 -2.22
N GLU A 62 -4.61 -3.69 -1.53
CA GLU A 62 -5.57 -2.74 -2.08
C GLU A 62 -4.91 -1.87 -3.17
N ASP A 63 -3.73 -1.31 -2.90
CA ASP A 63 -3.00 -0.48 -3.86
C ASP A 63 -2.67 -1.23 -5.16
N VAL A 64 -2.23 -2.50 -5.06
CA VAL A 64 -2.01 -3.35 -6.24
C VAL A 64 -3.29 -3.54 -7.04
N ARG A 65 -4.43 -3.76 -6.38
CA ARG A 65 -5.73 -3.92 -7.05
C ARG A 65 -6.17 -2.63 -7.73
N ASP A 66 -5.97 -1.48 -7.08
CA ASP A 66 -6.34 -0.18 -7.61
C ASP A 66 -5.49 0.20 -8.83
N LEU A 67 -4.18 -0.08 -8.80
CA LEU A 67 -3.28 0.14 -9.94
C LEU A 67 -3.67 -0.70 -11.17
N ILE A 68 -4.06 -1.96 -10.94
CA ILE A 68 -4.54 -2.85 -12.01
C ILE A 68 -5.87 -2.34 -12.57
N SER A 69 -6.83 -2.01 -11.70
CA SER A 69 -8.15 -1.50 -12.10
C SER A 69 -8.05 -0.17 -12.86
N LEU A 70 -7.15 0.72 -12.45
CA LEU A 70 -6.89 1.97 -13.17
C LEU A 70 -6.33 1.71 -14.57
N SER A 71 -5.43 0.73 -14.71
CA SER A 71 -4.82 0.37 -16.00
C SER A 71 -5.85 -0.24 -16.94
N GLU A 72 -6.74 -1.10 -16.44
CA GLU A 72 -7.88 -1.66 -17.17
C GLU A 72 -8.80 -0.55 -17.68
N TYR A 73 -9.22 0.37 -16.79
CA TYR A 73 -10.08 1.49 -17.15
C TYR A 73 -9.47 2.38 -18.23
N LYS A 74 -8.18 2.70 -18.10
CA LYS A 74 -7.46 3.50 -19.10
C LYS A 74 -7.40 2.79 -20.46
N MET A 75 -7.27 1.47 -20.46
CA MET A 75 -7.20 0.70 -21.70
C MET A 75 -8.55 0.67 -22.45
N HIS A 76 -9.67 0.66 -21.72
CA HIS A 76 -11.00 0.82 -22.32
C HIS A 76 -11.20 2.18 -22.99
N ILE A 77 -10.65 3.26 -22.42
CA ILE A 77 -10.70 4.59 -23.05
C ILE A 77 -9.94 4.58 -24.38
N TYR A 78 -8.74 3.98 -24.42
CA TYR A 78 -7.98 3.87 -25.67
C TYR A 78 -8.73 3.06 -26.73
N LEU A 79 -9.39 1.97 -26.33
CA LEU A 79 -10.19 1.16 -27.24
C LEU A 79 -11.33 1.97 -27.86
N LEU A 80 -12.07 2.75 -27.06
CA LEU A 80 -13.15 3.61 -27.54
C LEU A 80 -12.65 4.62 -28.58
N VAL A 81 -11.57 5.34 -28.27
CA VAL A 81 -10.98 6.34 -29.16
C VAL A 81 -10.51 5.68 -30.46
N ASN A 82 -9.84 4.54 -30.37
CA ASN A 82 -9.37 3.79 -31.54
C ASN A 82 -10.51 3.34 -32.44
N VAL A 83 -11.63 2.84 -31.89
CA VAL A 83 -12.81 2.44 -32.68
C VAL A 83 -13.40 3.63 -33.44
N LEU A 84 -13.48 4.80 -32.81
CA LEU A 84 -14.00 6.01 -33.44
C LEU A 84 -13.09 6.50 -34.58
N LEU A 85 -11.77 6.53 -34.36
CA LEU A 85 -10.81 6.87 -35.42
C LEU A 85 -10.84 5.85 -36.56
N LEU A 86 -10.99 4.57 -36.25
CA LEU A 86 -11.10 3.50 -37.25
C LEU A 86 -12.34 3.72 -38.12
N GLY A 87 -13.46 4.13 -37.52
CA GLY A 87 -14.65 4.60 -38.26
C GLY A 87 -14.34 5.74 -39.24
N PHE A 88 -13.59 6.75 -38.82
CA PHE A 88 -13.18 7.84 -39.73
C PHE A 88 -12.26 7.35 -40.87
N THR A 89 -11.36 6.41 -40.62
CA THR A 89 -10.51 5.86 -41.69
C THR A 89 -11.33 5.10 -42.74
N ILE A 90 -12.41 4.41 -42.34
CA ILE A 90 -13.32 3.73 -43.27
C ILE A 90 -14.10 4.76 -44.10
N VAL A 91 -14.64 5.80 -43.48
CA VAL A 91 -15.36 6.87 -44.19
C VAL A 91 -14.44 7.57 -45.18
N LEU A 92 -13.21 7.88 -44.77
CA LEU A 92 -12.21 8.51 -45.64
C LEU A 92 -11.81 7.59 -46.81
N TRP A 93 -11.83 6.28 -46.62
CA TRP A 93 -11.57 5.32 -47.71
C TRP A 93 -12.74 5.20 -48.70
N CYS A 94 -13.98 5.19 -48.22
CA CYS A 94 -15.16 5.00 -49.08
C CYS A 94 -15.63 6.29 -49.76
N GLU A 95 -15.58 7.43 -49.06
CA GLU A 95 -16.16 8.70 -49.52
C GLU A 95 -15.11 9.81 -49.71
N GLY A 96 -13.88 9.61 -49.27
CA GLY A 96 -12.79 10.58 -49.40
C GLY A 96 -12.32 10.71 -50.85
N ARG A 97 -13.02 11.52 -51.63
CA ARG A 97 -12.64 11.84 -53.02
C ARG A 97 -11.64 12.99 -53.01
N LEU A 98 -10.46 12.75 -53.57
CA LEU A 98 -9.54 13.82 -53.93
C LEU A 98 -10.03 14.51 -55.22
N PRO A 99 -9.68 15.79 -55.47
CA PRO A 99 -10.03 16.49 -56.70
C PRO A 99 -9.57 15.73 -57.95
N ASP A 100 -10.33 15.82 -59.04
CA ASP A 100 -10.04 15.07 -60.28
C ASP A 100 -8.72 15.47 -60.95
N ASP A 101 -8.13 16.62 -60.58
CA ASP A 101 -6.85 17.14 -61.08
C ASP A 101 -5.64 16.70 -60.22
N THR A 102 -5.84 15.72 -59.34
CA THR A 102 -4.79 15.25 -58.43
C THR A 102 -3.83 14.29 -59.16
N PRO A 103 -2.50 14.47 -59.07
CA PRO A 103 -1.56 13.58 -59.74
C PRO A 103 -1.56 12.16 -59.13
N ASP A 104 -1.40 11.13 -59.97
CA ASP A 104 -1.52 9.71 -59.62
C ASP A 104 -0.66 9.27 -58.42
N TRP A 105 0.57 9.78 -58.31
CA TRP A 105 1.46 9.44 -57.19
C TRP A 105 0.90 9.90 -55.85
N LEU A 106 0.16 11.01 -55.83
CA LEU A 106 -0.46 11.56 -54.63
C LEU A 106 -1.71 10.75 -54.26
N MET A 107 -2.48 10.28 -55.25
CA MET A 107 -3.60 9.34 -55.01
C MET A 107 -3.13 8.02 -54.41
N MET A 108 -2.02 7.47 -54.93
CA MET A 108 -1.41 6.25 -54.38
C MET A 108 -0.89 6.49 -52.96
N GLY A 109 -0.25 7.65 -52.72
CA GLY A 109 0.22 8.06 -51.40
C GLY A 109 -0.93 8.20 -50.38
N SER A 110 -2.05 8.83 -50.77
CA SER A 110 -3.22 8.95 -49.91
C SER A 110 -3.81 7.57 -49.59
N ALA A 111 -3.95 6.68 -50.57
CA ALA A 111 -4.45 5.34 -50.35
C ALA A 111 -3.55 4.55 -49.37
N LEU A 112 -2.23 4.53 -49.60
CA LEU A 112 -1.28 3.86 -48.70
C LEU A 112 -1.31 4.43 -47.28
N SER A 113 -1.43 5.76 -47.14
CA SER A 113 -1.50 6.41 -45.83
C SER A 113 -2.76 6.03 -45.04
N ILE A 114 -3.91 5.93 -45.71
CA ILE A 114 -5.18 5.56 -45.08
C ILE A 114 -5.16 4.07 -44.68
N THR A 115 -4.67 3.19 -45.56
CA THR A 115 -4.51 1.76 -45.22
C THR A 115 -3.51 1.56 -44.09
N GLY A 116 -2.39 2.31 -44.09
CA GLY A 116 -1.41 2.27 -43.01
C GLY A 116 -1.98 2.74 -41.67
N ALA A 117 -2.73 3.83 -41.66
CA ALA A 117 -3.43 4.32 -40.47
C ALA A 117 -4.44 3.30 -39.95
N PHE A 118 -5.22 2.66 -40.83
CA PHE A 118 -6.17 1.61 -40.47
C PHE A 118 -5.47 0.43 -39.78
N MET A 119 -4.40 -0.12 -40.39
CA MET A 119 -3.67 -1.25 -39.82
C MET A 119 -2.99 -0.91 -38.49
N PHE A 120 -2.48 0.32 -38.34
CA PHE A 120 -1.89 0.79 -37.09
C PHE A 120 -2.93 0.91 -35.96
N LEU A 121 -4.12 1.45 -36.25
CA LEU A 121 -5.22 1.55 -35.29
C LEU A 121 -5.74 0.17 -34.88
N LEU A 122 -5.81 -0.78 -35.83
CA LEU A 122 -6.20 -2.16 -35.57
C LEU A 122 -5.18 -2.86 -34.66
N LEU A 123 -3.88 -2.67 -34.89
CA LEU A 123 -2.83 -3.19 -34.01
C LEU A 123 -2.91 -2.55 -32.61
N SER A 124 -3.16 -1.25 -32.52
CA SER A 124 -3.34 -0.56 -31.24
C SER A 124 -4.52 -1.13 -30.45
N MET A 125 -5.64 -1.40 -31.12
CA MET A 125 -6.81 -2.05 -30.51
C MET A 125 -6.48 -3.47 -30.02
N TRP A 126 -5.74 -4.25 -30.82
CA TRP A 126 -5.30 -5.59 -30.44
C TRP A 126 -4.44 -5.59 -29.17
N LEU A 127 -3.45 -4.70 -29.12
CA LEU A 127 -2.59 -4.53 -27.94
C LEU A 127 -3.38 -4.07 -26.71
N ALA A 128 -4.35 -3.18 -26.90
CA ALA A 128 -5.22 -2.72 -25.83
C ALA A 128 -6.08 -3.85 -25.25
N MET A 129 -6.68 -4.69 -26.11
CA MET A 129 -7.44 -5.86 -25.66
C MET A 129 -6.55 -6.86 -24.91
N HIS A 130 -5.35 -7.15 -25.43
CA HIS A 130 -4.40 -8.04 -24.75
C HIS A 130 -3.99 -7.53 -23.37
N ALA A 131 -3.73 -6.23 -23.23
CA ALA A 131 -3.37 -5.63 -21.95
C ALA A 131 -4.54 -5.67 -20.94
N ALA A 132 -5.78 -5.47 -21.40
CA ALA A 132 -6.96 -5.59 -20.55
C ALA A 132 -7.15 -7.04 -20.05
N VAL A 133 -6.99 -8.03 -20.92
CA VAL A 133 -7.08 -9.46 -20.53
C VAL A 133 -5.97 -9.84 -19.55
N ALA A 134 -4.74 -9.38 -19.80
CA ALA A 134 -3.60 -9.67 -18.91
C ALA A 134 -3.74 -9.00 -17.53
N ALA A 135 -4.47 -7.89 -17.42
CA ALA A 135 -4.76 -7.24 -16.13
C ALA A 135 -5.79 -8.02 -15.29
N GLN A 136 -6.63 -8.83 -15.93
CA GLN A 136 -7.68 -9.63 -15.27
C GLN A 136 -7.20 -11.03 -14.84
N SER A 137 -6.10 -11.54 -15.40
CA SER A 137 -5.51 -12.86 -15.12
C SER A 137 -4.49 -12.84 -14.00
#